data_AF-A0A1M7GK44-F1
#
_entry.id   AF-A0A1M7GK44-F1
#
_cell.length_a   1.000
_cell.length_b   1.000
_cell.length_c   1.000
_cell.angle_alpha   90.00
_cell.angle_beta   90.00
_cell.angle_gamma   90.00
#
_symmetry.space_group_name_H-M   'P 1'
#
loop_
_entity.id
_entity.type
_entity.pdbx_description
1 polymer ?
#
loop_
_entity_poly.entity_id
_entity_poly.type
_entity_poly.pdbx_seq_one_letter_code
_entity_poly.pdbx_strand_id
1 'polypeptide(L)' 'MKKLSRLILRNINGDNISICNGCPSHIMYGPGPEYGGTCENYFALPDYCRSKNCVGVSIYCFGDQK' A
#
# COMPACT_ATOMS: atom_id res chain seq x y z
N MET A 1 35.87 -0.94 7.85
CA MET A 1 34.44 -0.82 7.48
C MET A 1 33.65 -0.45 8.73
N LYS A 2 33.01 0.73 8.78
CA LYS A 2 32.21 1.17 9.93
C LYS A 2 30.84 0.47 9.87
N LYS A 3 30.53 -0.37 10.86
CA LYS A 3 29.20 -1.01 11.00
C LYS A 3 28.17 0.09 11.29
N LEU A 4 27.39 0.45 10.28
CA LEU A 4 26.17 1.24 10.48
C LEU A 4 25.23 0.44 11.38
N SER A 5 24.83 1.06 12.49
CA SER A 5 23.86 0.45 13.40
C SER A 5 22.54 0.22 12.68
N ARG A 6 21.81 -0.85 12.99
CA ARG A 6 20.51 -1.19 12.36
C ARG A 6 19.50 -0.03 12.43
N LEU A 7 19.66 0.83 13.43
CA LEU A 7 18.92 2.09 13.60
C LEU A 7 19.13 3.09 12.44
N ILE A 8 20.34 3.17 11.89
CA ILE A 8 20.66 4.08 10.78
C ILE A 8 20.16 3.49 9.45
N LEU A 9 20.20 2.15 9.29
CA LEU A 9 19.57 1.47 8.15
C LEU A 9 18.05 1.69 8.08
N ARG A 10 17.38 1.86 9.22
CA ARG A 10 15.95 2.20 9.27
C ARG A 10 15.65 3.59 8.68
N ASN A 11 16.59 4.53 8.76
CA ASN A 11 16.47 5.88 8.19
C ASN A 11 17.05 5.98 6.76
N ILE A 12 17.78 4.98 6.27
CA ILE A 12 18.37 4.99 4.92
C ILE A 12 17.43 4.36 3.88
N ASN A 13 16.39 3.64 4.30
CA ASN A 13 15.38 3.11 3.39
C ASN A 13 14.07 3.90 3.49
N GLY A 14 13.98 4.97 2.69
CA GLY A 14 12.72 5.57 2.28
C GLY A 14 12.32 6.81 3.06
N ASP A 15 12.99 7.94 2.82
CA ASP A 15 12.45 9.28 3.05
C ASP A 15 11.33 9.60 2.03
N ASN A 16 10.39 8.65 1.91
CA ASN A 16 9.20 8.74 1.09
C ASN A 16 7.96 8.27 1.86
N ILE A 17 8.07 8.27 3.20
CA ILE A 17 6.95 8.07 4.13
C ILE A 17 5.84 9.11 3.85
N SER A 18 6.16 10.23 3.19
CA SER A 18 5.18 11.26 2.82
C SER A 18 4.24 10.91 1.66
N ILE A 19 4.58 10.01 0.74
CA ILE A 19 3.73 9.79 -0.44
C ILE A 19 2.44 9.05 -0.09
N CYS A 20 2.52 8.15 0.89
CA CYS A 20 1.36 7.39 1.35
C CYS A 20 0.66 8.02 2.55
N ASN A 21 1.09 9.21 3.00
CA ASN A 21 0.44 9.90 4.11
C ASN A 21 -1.02 10.20 3.76
N GLY A 22 -1.93 9.78 4.63
CA GLY A 22 -3.39 9.88 4.44
C GLY A 22 -4.01 8.71 3.67
N CYS A 23 -3.23 7.78 3.11
CA CYS A 23 -3.79 6.55 2.55
C CYS A 23 -4.10 5.54 3.66
N PRO A 24 -5.19 4.78 3.55
CA PRO A 24 -5.56 3.74 4.51
C PRO A 24 -4.70 2.48 4.32
N SER A 25 -3.42 2.55 4.65
CA SER A 25 -2.43 1.47 4.46
C SER A 25 -2.69 0.22 5.31
N HIS A 26 -3.49 0.34 6.36
CA HIS A 26 -3.88 -0.78 7.23
C HIS A 26 -5.06 -1.59 6.69
N ILE A 27 -5.74 -1.11 5.65
CA ILE A 27 -6.88 -1.79 5.04
C ILE A 27 -6.38 -2.61 3.85
N MET A 28 -6.78 -3.88 3.81
CA MET A 28 -6.67 -4.69 2.59
C MET A 28 -8.01 -4.69 1.86
N TYR A 29 -7.96 -4.41 0.56
CA TYR A 29 -9.13 -4.37 -0.32
C TYR A 29 -9.24 -5.67 -1.12
N GLY A 30 -10.43 -6.23 -1.23
CA GLY A 30 -10.62 -7.47 -1.98
C GLY A 30 -12.08 -7.87 -2.14
N PRO A 31 -12.34 -8.91 -2.94
CA PRO A 31 -13.68 -9.48 -3.08
C PRO A 31 -13.89 -10.51 -1.97
N GLY A 32 -14.51 -10.10 -0.86
CA GLY A 32 -14.89 -11.02 0.20
C GLY A 32 -14.91 -10.39 1.59
N PRO A 33 -15.53 -11.07 2.57
CA PRO A 33 -15.61 -10.59 3.96
C PRO A 33 -14.28 -10.66 4.71
N GLU A 34 -13.26 -11.33 4.17
CA GLU A 34 -11.91 -11.39 4.76
C GLU A 34 -11.10 -10.10 4.57
N TYR A 35 -11.57 -9.21 3.70
CA TYR A 35 -10.94 -7.92 3.41
C TYR A 35 -11.59 -6.80 4.22
N GLY A 36 -10.79 -5.81 4.63
CA GLY A 36 -11.27 -4.62 5.35
C GLY A 36 -11.98 -3.60 4.45
N GLY A 37 -11.88 -3.75 3.13
CA GLY A 37 -12.57 -2.92 2.15
C GLY A 37 -12.90 -3.69 0.87
N THR A 38 -13.87 -3.19 0.11
CA THR A 38 -14.27 -3.78 -1.18
C THR A 38 -13.35 -3.32 -2.32
N CYS A 39 -13.32 -4.05 -3.43
CA CYS A 39 -12.60 -3.60 -4.63
C CYS A 39 -13.08 -2.23 -5.12
N GLU A 40 -14.38 -1.93 -5.01
CA GLU A 40 -14.96 -0.62 -5.35
C GLU A 40 -14.35 0.50 -4.50
N ASN A 41 -14.19 0.28 -3.19
CA ASN A 41 -13.56 1.25 -2.30
C ASN A 41 -12.10 1.49 -2.68
N TYR A 42 -11.38 0.46 -3.12
CA TYR A 42 -10.02 0.63 -3.65
C TYR A 42 -10.02 1.55 -4.89
N PHE A 43 -10.89 1.31 -5.87
CA PHE A 43 -10.97 2.15 -7.08
C PHE A 43 -11.46 3.57 -6.81
N ALA A 44 -12.21 3.78 -5.72
CA ALA A 44 -12.60 5.10 -5.25
C ALA A 44 -11.47 5.87 -4.53
N LEU A 45 -10.35 5.21 -4.18
CA LEU A 45 -9.21 5.90 -3.57
C LEU A 45 -8.58 6.91 -4.52
N PRO A 46 -8.00 8.00 -3.97
CA PRO A 46 -7.20 8.92 -4.76
C PRO A 46 -6.11 8.19 -5.56
N ASP A 47 -5.86 8.67 -6.78
CA ASP A 47 -4.89 8.05 -7.69
C ASP A 47 -3.50 7.90 -7.07
N TYR A 48 -3.10 8.84 -6.19
CA TYR A 48 -1.80 8.75 -5.52
C TYR A 48 -1.69 7.52 -4.60
N CYS A 49 -2.79 7.11 -3.94
CA CYS A 49 -2.80 5.92 -3.09
C CYS A 49 -2.73 4.63 -3.92
N ARG A 50 -3.40 4.61 -5.08
CA ARG A 50 -3.42 3.45 -5.99
C ARG A 50 -2.12 3.33 -6.78
N SER A 51 -1.69 4.39 -7.47
CA SER A 51 -0.50 4.44 -8.32
C SER A 51 0.80 4.11 -7.58
N LYS A 52 0.85 4.44 -6.28
CA LYS A 52 2.03 4.24 -5.45
C LYS A 52 1.95 2.98 -4.59
N ASN A 53 0.92 2.14 -4.79
CA ASN A 53 0.69 0.90 -4.05
C ASN A 53 0.77 1.10 -2.52
N CYS A 54 0.18 2.19 -2.03
CA CYS A 54 0.19 2.55 -0.62
C CYS A 54 -0.76 1.70 0.23
N VAL A 55 -1.62 0.91 -0.40
CA VAL A 55 -2.66 0.08 0.22
C VAL A 55 -2.58 -1.34 -0.32
N GLY A 56 -2.95 -2.32 0.50
CA GLY A 56 -3.04 -3.70 0.04
C GLY A 56 -4.31 -3.91 -0.78
N VAL A 57 -4.20 -4.47 -1.98
CA VAL A 57 -5.35 -4.84 -2.82
C VAL A 57 -5.17 -6.24 -3.36
N SER A 58 -6.26 -7.01 -3.35
CA SER A 58 -6.30 -8.36 -3.89
C SER A 58 -6.21 -8.34 -5.40
N ILE A 59 -5.43 -9.25 -5.98
CA ILE A 59 -5.33 -9.40 -7.44
C ILE A 59 -6.69 -9.65 -8.09
N TYR A 60 -7.62 -10.27 -7.35
CA TYR A 60 -8.97 -10.56 -7.81
C TYR A 60 -9.81 -9.28 -8.05
N CYS A 61 -9.40 -8.12 -7.51
CA CYS A 61 -10.04 -6.85 -7.81
C CYS A 61 -9.80 -6.34 -9.23
N PHE A 62 -8.75 -6.82 -9.91
CA PHE A 62 -8.40 -6.35 -11.25
C PHE A 62 -9.03 -7.18 -12.36
N GLY A 63 -9.72 -8.28 -12.01
CA GLY A 63 -10.34 -9.20 -12.96
C GLY A 63 -9.33 -9.91 -13.88
N ASP A 64 -9.71 -11.06 -14.43
CA ASP A 64 -8.96 -11.74 -15.49
C ASP A 64 -8.83 -10.76 -16.68
N GLN A 65 -7.68 -10.11 -16.84
CA GLN A 65 -7.30 -9.48 -18.10
C GLN A 65 -7.00 -10.61 -19.09
N LYS A 66 -8.04 -11.19 -19.68
CA LYS A 66 -7.95 -12.10 -20.83
C LYS A 66 -8.48 -11.41 -22.07
#